data_AF-A0A851RFG2-F1
#
_entry.id   AF-A0A851RFG2-F1
#
_cell.length_a   1.000
_cell.length_b   1.000
_cell.length_c   1.000
_cell.angle_alpha   90.00
_cell.angle_beta   90.00
_cell.angle_gamma   90.00
#
_symmetry.space_group_name_H-M   'P 1'
#
loop_
_entity.id
_entity.type
_entity.pdbx_description
1 polymer ?
#
loop_
_entity_poly.entity_id
_entity_poly.type
_entity_poly.pdbx_seq_one_letter_code
_entity_poly.pdbx_strand_id
1 'polypeptide(L)'
;YTILSKVHSDRNVYPSAEVLFVQVFEREYFKGEFPPYPKPGEISNDPITFNTNLMGYSDRPGWLHYIQRTPYSDGVLYGSPTVENVGKTTIFEVFAFRNLFLDLWSLYLMQHSFSSQADFPLPYQAEFFIRNMNVEEMLASEVLGDFLGAVKNIWQPEHLNAINITSALDRGGRVPLPFNDMKEGVYVMVGADVPFSSCLREVENPQNQLRCSQEMEPVITCDKKFRTQFHIDWCKISLV
;
A
#
# COMPACT_ATOMS: atom_id res chain seq x y z
N TYR A 1 9.76 39.16 1.30
CA TYR A 1 10.29 38.44 0.13
C TYR A 1 9.33 37.29 -0.14
N THR A 2 8.49 37.43 -1.17
CA THR A 2 7.56 36.37 -1.58
C THR A 2 8.33 35.41 -2.46
N ILE A 3 8.64 34.21 -1.95
CA ILE A 3 9.30 33.18 -2.73
C ILE A 3 8.22 32.52 -3.59
N LEU A 4 8.38 32.67 -4.91
CA LEU A 4 7.54 32.06 -5.94
C LEU A 4 7.53 30.53 -5.78
N SER A 5 6.36 29.94 -5.58
CA SER A 5 6.14 28.51 -5.67
C SER A 5 6.14 28.09 -7.15
N LYS A 6 6.94 27.09 -7.49
CA LYS A 6 6.91 26.45 -8.80
C LYS A 6 5.84 25.36 -8.73
N VAL A 7 4.71 25.54 -9.42
CA VAL A 7 3.79 24.43 -9.72
C VAL A 7 4.49 23.63 -10.81
N HIS A 8 4.84 22.38 -10.53
CA HIS A 8 5.46 21.49 -11.52
C HIS A 8 4.67 20.19 -11.66
N SER A 9 4.45 19.81 -12.92
CA SER A 9 3.87 18.55 -13.40
C SER A 9 2.41 18.26 -13.00
N ASP A 10 1.49 18.47 -13.94
CA ASP A 10 0.23 17.73 -13.98
C ASP A 10 0.55 16.26 -14.33
N ARG A 11 0.43 15.35 -13.36
CA ARG A 11 0.57 13.92 -13.62
C ARG A 11 -0.83 13.32 -13.72
N ASN A 12 -1.16 12.82 -14.90
CA ASN A 12 -2.37 12.03 -15.10
C ASN A 12 -2.11 10.59 -14.68
N VAL A 13 -2.96 10.06 -13.79
CA VAL A 13 -2.90 8.67 -13.34
C VAL A 13 -4.27 8.02 -13.57
N TYR A 14 -4.26 6.76 -13.98
CA TYR A 14 -5.47 6.02 -14.36
C TYR A 14 -5.62 4.76 -13.50
N PRO A 15 -5.88 4.90 -12.19
CA PRO A 15 -6.13 3.74 -11.35
C PRO A 15 -7.45 3.06 -11.73
N SER A 16 -7.49 1.73 -11.65
CA SER A 16 -8.72 0.97 -11.82
C SER A 16 -9.46 0.86 -10.48
N ALA A 17 -10.78 0.96 -10.52
CA ALA A 17 -11.60 0.68 -9.35
C ALA A 17 -11.33 -0.73 -8.84
N GLU A 18 -11.36 -0.90 -7.52
CA GLU A 18 -11.15 -2.19 -6.83
C GLU A 18 -9.76 -2.81 -7.01
N VAL A 19 -8.81 -2.08 -7.59
CA VAL A 19 -7.40 -2.46 -7.65
C VAL A 19 -6.60 -1.51 -6.75
N LEU A 20 -5.63 -2.07 -6.01
CA LEU A 20 -4.71 -1.29 -5.20
C LEU A 20 -3.93 -0.30 -6.07
N PHE A 21 -4.15 0.98 -5.81
CA PHE A 21 -3.34 2.08 -6.32
C PHE A 21 -2.17 2.35 -5.37
N VAL A 22 -0.97 2.57 -5.93
CA VAL A 22 0.24 2.93 -5.19
C VAL A 22 1.01 4.01 -5.95
N GLN A 23 1.34 5.10 -5.27
CA GLN A 23 2.17 6.18 -5.76
C GLN A 23 3.27 6.50 -4.75
N VAL A 24 4.51 6.34 -5.18
CA VAL A 24 5.70 6.67 -4.38
C VAL A 24 6.12 8.11 -4.69
N PHE A 25 6.42 8.86 -3.64
CA PHE A 25 7.06 10.18 -3.69
C PHE A 25 8.51 10.01 -3.28
N GLU A 26 9.36 9.82 -4.29
CA GLU A 26 10.80 9.61 -4.12
C GLU A 26 11.46 10.86 -3.56
N ARG A 27 11.99 10.78 -2.34
CA ARG A 27 12.55 11.93 -1.64
C ARG A 27 13.66 12.62 -2.44
N GLU A 28 14.53 11.82 -3.06
CA GLU A 28 15.66 12.34 -3.85
C GLU A 28 15.20 13.17 -5.05
N TYR A 29 14.06 12.84 -5.66
CA TYR A 29 13.46 13.66 -6.72
C TYR A 29 13.10 15.05 -6.19
N PHE A 30 12.38 15.11 -5.07
CA PHE A 30 11.91 16.38 -4.51
C PHE A 30 13.03 17.26 -3.92
N LYS A 31 14.18 16.69 -3.56
CA LYS A 31 15.35 17.50 -3.15
C LYS A 31 15.81 18.47 -4.25
N GLY A 32 15.73 18.06 -5.51
CA GLY A 32 16.08 18.89 -6.66
C GLY A 32 15.15 20.09 -6.88
N GLU A 33 14.03 20.14 -6.18
CA GLU A 33 12.95 21.10 -6.41
C GLU A 33 12.97 22.28 -5.41
N PHE A 34 13.79 22.19 -4.35
CA PHE A 34 13.91 23.25 -3.35
C PHE A 34 15.14 24.13 -3.58
N PRO A 35 15.02 25.47 -3.45
CA PRO A 35 16.17 26.37 -3.43
C PRO A 35 16.88 26.36 -2.05
N PRO A 36 18.20 26.62 -1.98
CA PRO A 36 19.13 26.66 -3.11
C PRO A 36 19.27 25.26 -3.71
N TYR A 37 19.17 25.18 -5.04
CA TYR A 37 19.24 23.91 -5.74
C TYR A 37 20.58 23.22 -5.48
N PRO A 38 20.59 21.90 -5.18
CA PRO A 38 21.81 21.18 -4.84
C PRO A 38 22.84 21.27 -5.97
N LYS A 39 24.10 21.58 -5.64
CA LYS A 39 25.18 21.56 -6.63
C LYS A 39 25.50 20.12 -7.04
N PRO A 40 26.00 19.87 -8.27
CA PRO A 40 26.44 18.53 -8.66
C PRO A 40 27.44 17.95 -7.65
N GLY A 41 27.09 16.82 -7.03
CA GLY A 41 27.91 16.15 -6.00
C GLY A 41 27.66 16.59 -4.55
N GLU A 42 26.73 17.52 -4.31
CA GLU A 42 26.34 17.94 -2.96
C GLU A 42 25.35 16.93 -2.35
N ILE A 43 25.82 16.13 -1.39
CA ILE A 43 24.99 15.15 -0.69
C ILE A 43 24.37 15.82 0.52
N SER A 44 23.27 16.53 0.32
CA SER A 44 22.45 17.03 1.44
C SER A 44 21.42 15.97 1.84
N ASN A 45 21.40 15.60 3.13
CA ASN A 45 20.40 14.69 3.67
C ASN A 45 19.26 15.45 4.34
N ASP A 46 18.64 16.38 3.61
CA ASP A 46 17.58 17.21 4.18
C ASP A 46 16.30 16.42 4.48
N PRO A 47 15.63 16.69 5.61
CA PRO A 47 14.32 16.10 5.89
C PRO A 47 13.26 16.69 4.96
N ILE A 48 12.50 15.83 4.29
CA ILE A 48 11.36 16.19 3.45
C ILE A 48 10.12 15.44 3.95
N THR A 49 9.05 16.18 4.18
CA THR A 49 7.74 15.59 4.52
C THR A 49 6.72 15.92 3.46
N PHE A 50 5.81 14.99 3.17
CA PHE A 50 4.73 15.23 2.22
C PHE A 50 3.38 15.40 2.93
N ASN A 51 2.57 16.30 2.40
CA ASN A 51 1.14 16.38 2.69
C ASN A 51 0.36 16.16 1.40
N THR A 52 -0.72 15.39 1.46
CA THR A 52 -1.51 15.00 0.30
C THR A 52 -2.98 15.24 0.59
N ASN A 53 -3.61 16.15 -0.14
CA ASN A 53 -5.01 16.52 0.09
C ASN A 53 -5.81 16.38 -1.21
N LEU A 54 -7.12 16.20 -1.07
CA LEU A 54 -8.03 16.39 -2.19
C LEU A 54 -8.14 17.89 -2.49
N MET A 55 -8.03 18.30 -3.76
CA MET A 55 -8.09 19.71 -4.14
C MET A 55 -9.37 20.38 -3.61
N GLY A 56 -9.20 21.46 -2.84
CA GLY A 56 -10.31 22.19 -2.21
C GLY A 56 -10.82 21.60 -0.88
N TYR A 57 -10.18 20.56 -0.35
CA TYR A 57 -10.51 19.93 0.92
C TYR A 57 -9.26 19.80 1.81
N SER A 58 -9.45 19.82 3.14
CA SER A 58 -8.36 19.58 4.10
C SER A 58 -7.98 18.11 4.22
N ASP A 59 -8.87 17.21 3.81
CA ASP A 59 -8.81 15.79 4.12
C ASP A 59 -8.65 14.96 2.84
N ARG A 60 -8.08 13.77 2.98
CA ARG A 60 -8.03 12.75 1.92
C ARG A 60 -9.39 12.03 1.80
N PRO A 61 -9.74 11.52 0.61
CA PRO A 61 -10.83 10.54 0.48
C PRO A 61 -10.59 9.34 1.39
N GLY A 62 -11.65 8.77 1.96
CA GLY A 62 -11.54 7.69 2.96
C GLY A 62 -10.88 6.41 2.44
N TRP A 63 -10.82 6.20 1.13
CA TRP A 63 -10.15 5.06 0.51
C TRP A 63 -8.64 5.26 0.31
N LEU A 64 -8.12 6.47 0.53
CA LEU A 64 -6.75 6.85 0.22
C LEU A 64 -5.94 7.15 1.49
N HIS A 65 -4.83 6.45 1.61
CA HIS A 65 -3.95 6.48 2.77
C HIS A 65 -2.56 7.01 2.38
N TYR A 66 -1.91 7.67 3.33
CA TYR A 66 -0.55 8.16 3.17
C TYR A 66 0.31 7.63 4.31
N ILE A 67 1.50 7.12 3.97
CA ILE A 67 2.48 6.69 4.94
C ILE A 67 3.86 7.25 4.59
N GLN A 68 4.58 7.69 5.61
CA GLN A 68 6.00 8.03 5.55
C GLN A 68 6.60 7.77 6.92
N ARG A 69 7.52 6.82 7.02
CA ARG A 69 8.12 6.41 8.30
C ARG A 69 8.94 7.52 8.94
N THR A 70 9.74 8.21 8.13
CA THR A 70 10.58 9.31 8.60
C THR A 70 10.65 10.41 7.53
N PRO A 71 11.00 11.65 7.90
CA PRO A 71 11.30 12.69 6.92
C PRO A 71 12.48 12.35 5.97
N TYR A 72 13.19 11.25 6.20
CA TYR A 72 14.30 10.79 5.37
C TYR A 72 13.91 9.60 4.47
N SER A 73 12.71 9.06 4.63
CA SER A 73 12.15 8.02 3.76
C SER A 73 11.26 8.62 2.69
N ASP A 74 11.02 7.85 1.63
CA ASP A 74 10.00 8.16 0.64
C ASP A 74 8.62 8.20 1.27
N GLY A 75 7.74 9.01 0.70
CA GLY A 75 6.32 9.01 1.02
C GLY A 75 5.57 8.07 0.10
N VAL A 76 4.55 7.36 0.60
CA VAL A 76 3.73 6.47 -0.22
C VAL A 76 2.26 6.83 -0.04
N LEU A 77 1.60 7.10 -1.15
CA LEU A 77 0.15 7.31 -1.24
C LEU A 77 -0.45 6.06 -1.86
N TYR A 78 -1.37 5.40 -1.15
CA TYR A 78 -1.93 4.13 -1.60
C TYR A 78 -3.39 3.97 -1.17
N GLY A 79 -4.11 3.08 -1.82
CA GLY A 79 -5.50 2.81 -1.51
C GLY A 79 -6.25 2.28 -2.71
N SER A 80 -7.54 1.99 -2.54
CA SER A 80 -8.33 1.35 -3.59
C SER A 80 -9.60 2.12 -3.86
N PRO A 81 -9.73 2.76 -5.03
CA PRO A 81 -10.92 3.52 -5.37
C PRO A 81 -12.12 2.60 -5.48
N THR A 82 -13.28 3.06 -5.01
CA THR A 82 -14.53 2.29 -5.07
C THR A 82 -15.19 2.46 -6.44
N VAL A 83 -16.17 1.60 -6.75
CA VAL A 83 -16.98 1.74 -7.97
C VAL A 83 -17.66 3.12 -8.10
N GLU A 84 -17.91 3.81 -6.97
CA GLU A 84 -18.46 5.16 -6.97
C GLU A 84 -17.48 6.22 -7.48
N ASN A 85 -16.18 5.91 -7.53
CA ASN A 85 -15.15 6.80 -8.05
C ASN A 85 -15.00 6.68 -9.57
N VAL A 86 -15.53 5.63 -10.20
CA VAL A 86 -15.44 5.39 -11.66
C VAL A 86 -16.02 6.57 -12.44
N GLY A 87 -15.30 7.03 -13.45
CA GLY A 87 -15.70 8.16 -14.31
C GLY A 87 -15.62 9.53 -13.63
N LYS A 88 -15.28 9.61 -12.34
CA LYS A 88 -14.94 10.88 -11.69
C LYS A 88 -13.49 11.21 -11.95
N THR A 89 -13.22 12.50 -12.13
CA THR A 89 -11.85 13.03 -12.14
C THR A 89 -11.58 13.69 -10.79
N THR A 90 -10.48 13.33 -10.16
CA THR A 90 -10.11 13.80 -8.83
C THR A 90 -8.69 14.36 -8.87
N ILE A 91 -8.50 15.59 -8.40
CA ILE A 91 -7.18 16.23 -8.36
C ILE A 91 -6.68 16.16 -6.92
N PHE A 92 -5.50 15.58 -6.73
CA PHE A 92 -4.81 15.61 -5.44
C PHE A 92 -3.69 16.64 -5.45
N GLU A 93 -3.64 17.42 -4.38
CA GLU A 93 -2.58 18.37 -4.09
C GLU A 93 -1.53 17.68 -3.22
N VAL A 94 -0.31 17.57 -3.74
CA VAL A 94 0.83 17.02 -3.00
C VAL A 94 1.79 18.17 -2.69
N PHE A 95 1.91 18.49 -1.40
CA PHE A 95 2.84 19.46 -0.87
C PHE A 95 4.07 18.73 -0.32
N ALA A 96 5.24 18.99 -0.89
CA ALA A 96 6.51 18.56 -0.31
C ALA A 96 7.10 19.72 0.49
N PHE A 97 7.44 19.49 1.75
CA PHE A 97 8.03 20.49 2.65
C PHE A 97 9.46 20.10 2.99
N ARG A 98 10.42 21.01 2.77
CA ARG A 98 11.78 20.87 3.28
C ARG A 98 11.86 21.49 4.67
N ASN A 99 11.90 20.67 5.72
CA ASN A 99 11.74 21.14 7.10
C ASN A 99 13.04 21.73 7.66
N LEU A 100 13.40 22.92 7.18
CA LEU A 100 14.65 23.59 7.50
C LEU A 100 14.40 25.07 7.78
N PHE A 101 13.56 25.37 8.79
CA PHE A 101 13.23 26.72 9.31
C PHE A 101 12.71 27.76 8.30
N LEU A 102 12.66 27.43 7.02
CA LEU A 102 12.24 28.26 5.90
C LEU A 102 11.09 27.52 5.25
N ASP A 103 9.91 28.14 5.17
CA ASP A 103 8.67 27.61 4.60
C ASP A 103 8.78 27.35 3.08
N LEU A 104 9.71 26.49 2.68
CA LEU A 104 9.95 26.08 1.31
C LEU A 104 9.11 24.84 1.02
N TRP A 105 8.13 25.02 0.15
CA TRP A 105 7.22 23.97 -0.28
C TRP A 105 7.12 23.92 -1.80
N SER A 106 6.86 22.72 -2.33
CA SER A 106 6.53 22.50 -3.73
C SER A 106 5.16 21.85 -3.83
N LEU A 107 4.31 22.31 -4.74
CA LEU A 107 2.97 21.75 -4.99
C LEU A 107 2.92 21.03 -6.33
N TYR A 108 2.38 19.83 -6.28
CA TYR A 108 2.12 18.96 -7.42
C TYR A 108 0.63 18.66 -7.50
N LEU A 109 0.08 18.71 -8.72
CA LEU A 109 -1.31 18.35 -8.99
C LEU A 109 -1.34 17.00 -9.69
N MET A 110 -2.01 16.05 -9.06
CA MET A 110 -2.12 14.68 -9.57
C MET A 110 -3.57 14.42 -9.95
N GLN A 111 -3.87 14.42 -11.24
CA GLN A 111 -5.21 14.14 -11.74
C GLN A 111 -5.41 12.63 -11.86
N HIS A 112 -6.43 12.11 -11.18
CA HIS A 112 -6.79 10.70 -11.22
C HIS A 112 -8.11 10.54 -11.97
N SER A 113 -8.09 9.70 -13.00
CA SER A 113 -9.29 9.31 -13.74
C SER A 113 -9.50 7.82 -13.55
N PHE A 114 -10.57 7.45 -12.84
CA PHE A 114 -10.81 6.06 -12.45
C PHE A 114 -11.54 5.29 -13.55
N SER A 115 -10.93 4.20 -14.02
CA SER A 115 -11.55 3.26 -14.96
C SER A 115 -12.29 2.15 -14.22
N SER A 116 -13.33 1.60 -14.87
CA SER A 116 -14.00 0.39 -14.38
C SER A 116 -13.12 -0.83 -14.64
N GLN A 117 -13.17 -1.82 -13.74
CA GLN A 117 -12.58 -3.13 -13.93
C GLN A 117 -13.55 -4.12 -14.63
N ALA A 118 -14.59 -3.62 -15.31
CA ALA A 118 -15.68 -4.44 -15.87
C ALA A 118 -15.23 -5.61 -16.76
N ASP A 119 -14.07 -5.49 -17.41
CA ASP A 119 -13.54 -6.54 -18.31
C ASP A 119 -12.90 -7.72 -17.55
N PHE A 120 -12.51 -7.53 -16.28
CA PHE A 120 -11.81 -8.53 -15.47
C PHE A 120 -12.30 -8.54 -14.02
N PRO A 121 -13.55 -8.99 -13.76
CA PRO A 121 -14.08 -9.05 -12.41
C PRO A 121 -13.29 -10.03 -11.54
N LEU A 122 -13.06 -9.65 -10.28
CA LEU A 122 -12.36 -10.47 -9.28
C LEU A 122 -13.31 -10.83 -8.13
N PRO A 123 -14.33 -11.69 -8.37
CA PRO A 123 -15.41 -11.95 -7.42
C PRO A 123 -14.98 -12.75 -6.20
N TYR A 124 -13.84 -13.45 -6.23
CA TYR A 124 -13.32 -14.22 -5.11
C TYR A 124 -12.18 -13.46 -4.45
N GLN A 125 -12.29 -13.17 -3.16
CA GLN A 125 -11.31 -12.38 -2.44
C GLN A 125 -10.76 -13.13 -1.24
N ALA A 126 -9.44 -13.16 -1.09
CA ALA A 126 -8.78 -13.71 0.07
C ALA A 126 -7.97 -12.62 0.76
N GLU A 127 -8.18 -12.44 2.05
CA GLU A 127 -7.41 -11.53 2.88
C GLU A 127 -6.35 -12.30 3.66
N PHE A 128 -5.09 -11.92 3.47
CA PHE A 128 -3.93 -12.55 4.11
C PHE A 128 -3.36 -11.62 5.19
N PHE A 129 -3.14 -12.15 6.39
CA PHE A 129 -2.37 -11.45 7.42
C PHE A 129 -0.90 -11.89 7.39
N ILE A 130 0.00 -10.95 7.15
CA ILE A 130 1.46 -11.18 7.05
C ILE A 130 2.11 -10.54 8.27
N ARG A 131 2.72 -11.37 9.14
CA ARG A 131 3.25 -10.92 10.44
C ARG A 131 4.59 -10.17 10.35
N ASN A 132 5.40 -10.48 9.36
CA ASN A 132 6.79 -10.00 9.24
C ASN A 132 6.96 -8.86 8.23
N MET A 133 5.91 -8.08 7.97
CA MET A 133 5.95 -6.95 7.03
C MET A 133 5.23 -5.73 7.60
N ASN A 134 5.75 -4.55 7.29
CA ASN A 134 5.01 -3.30 7.42
C ASN A 134 4.35 -2.92 6.09
N VAL A 135 3.42 -1.96 6.14
CA VAL A 135 2.73 -1.46 4.94
C VAL A 135 3.71 -0.92 3.90
N GLU A 136 4.65 -0.07 4.30
CA GLU A 136 5.62 0.55 3.37
C GLU A 136 6.55 -0.47 2.70
N GLU A 137 6.86 -1.57 3.39
CA GLU A 137 7.69 -2.67 2.86
C GLU A 137 6.88 -3.52 1.88
N MET A 138 5.64 -3.81 2.24
CA MET A 138 4.71 -4.57 1.39
C MET A 138 4.35 -3.82 0.10
N LEU A 139 4.27 -2.50 0.15
CA LEU A 139 3.96 -1.64 -1.01
C LEU A 139 5.13 -1.50 -1.99
N ALA A 140 6.34 -1.94 -1.65
CA ALA A 140 7.44 -1.97 -2.60
C ALA A 140 7.09 -2.90 -3.77
N SER A 141 7.28 -2.42 -5.00
CA SER A 141 6.81 -3.13 -6.22
C SER A 141 7.35 -4.55 -6.33
N GLU A 142 8.60 -4.78 -5.94
CA GLU A 142 9.23 -6.11 -5.96
C GLU A 142 8.59 -7.04 -4.92
N VAL A 143 8.42 -6.56 -3.69
CA VAL A 143 7.83 -7.34 -2.57
C VAL A 143 6.37 -7.67 -2.84
N LEU A 144 5.57 -6.71 -3.32
CA LEU A 144 4.18 -6.96 -3.70
C LEU A 144 4.09 -7.94 -4.86
N GLY A 145 4.97 -7.81 -5.86
CA GLY A 145 5.05 -8.73 -7.00
C GLY A 145 5.38 -10.16 -6.57
N ASP A 146 6.37 -10.34 -5.69
CA ASP A 146 6.75 -11.64 -5.13
C ASP A 146 5.58 -12.28 -4.36
N PHE A 147 4.88 -11.49 -3.55
CA PHE A 147 3.72 -11.96 -2.81
C PHE A 147 2.58 -12.41 -3.74
N LEU A 148 2.19 -11.57 -4.71
CA LEU A 148 1.15 -11.92 -5.67
C LEU A 148 1.56 -13.12 -6.53
N GLY A 149 2.85 -13.28 -6.83
CA GLY A 149 3.40 -14.48 -7.47
C GLY A 149 3.21 -15.74 -6.61
N ALA A 150 3.51 -15.65 -5.30
CA ALA A 150 3.28 -16.75 -4.36
C ALA A 150 1.78 -17.12 -4.26
N VAL A 151 0.89 -16.12 -4.18
CA VAL A 151 -0.56 -16.35 -4.18
C VAL A 151 -1.03 -16.96 -5.51
N LYS A 152 -0.56 -16.45 -6.65
CA LYS A 152 -0.89 -17.00 -7.97
C LYS A 152 -0.46 -18.46 -8.11
N ASN A 153 0.69 -18.83 -7.57
CA ASN A 153 1.18 -20.21 -7.59
C ASN A 153 0.28 -21.19 -6.83
N ILE A 154 -0.39 -20.75 -5.77
CA ILE A 154 -1.25 -21.63 -4.96
C ILE A 154 -2.73 -21.58 -5.36
N TRP A 155 -3.20 -20.44 -5.88
CA TRP A 155 -4.59 -20.22 -6.26
C TRP A 155 -4.83 -20.61 -7.73
N GLN A 156 -3.84 -20.40 -8.60
CA GLN A 156 -3.89 -20.66 -10.05
C GLN A 156 -4.98 -19.91 -10.85
N PRO A 157 -5.20 -18.60 -10.63
CA PRO A 157 -6.10 -17.79 -11.44
C PRO A 157 -5.48 -17.38 -12.79
N GLU A 158 -6.34 -16.98 -13.73
CA GLU A 158 -5.91 -16.29 -14.94
C GLU A 158 -5.61 -14.81 -14.59
N HIS A 159 -6.52 -14.16 -13.87
CA HIS A 159 -6.40 -12.77 -13.40
C HIS A 159 -6.38 -12.69 -11.86
N LEU A 160 -5.41 -11.94 -11.33
CA LEU A 160 -5.25 -11.72 -9.89
C LEU A 160 -4.62 -10.36 -9.62
N ASN A 161 -5.16 -9.63 -8.64
CA ASN A 161 -4.62 -8.34 -8.21
C ASN A 161 -4.77 -8.16 -6.69
N ALA A 162 -3.90 -7.33 -6.11
CA ALA A 162 -4.14 -6.79 -4.78
C ALA A 162 -5.33 -5.82 -4.84
N ILE A 163 -6.31 -6.05 -3.98
CA ILE A 163 -7.54 -5.25 -3.85
C ILE A 163 -7.38 -4.21 -2.76
N ASN A 164 -6.70 -4.52 -1.65
CA ASN A 164 -6.50 -3.57 -0.56
C ASN A 164 -5.31 -3.97 0.31
N ILE A 165 -4.68 -3.00 0.97
CA ILE A 165 -3.64 -3.21 1.97
C ILE A 165 -3.97 -2.36 3.20
N THR A 166 -3.94 -2.96 4.38
CA THR A 166 -4.25 -2.26 5.64
C THR A 166 -3.22 -2.60 6.70
N SER A 167 -2.82 -1.62 7.52
CA SER A 167 -1.94 -1.88 8.66
C SER A 167 -2.67 -2.71 9.71
N ALA A 168 -1.96 -3.61 10.40
CA ALA A 168 -2.50 -4.25 11.58
C ALA A 168 -2.91 -3.24 12.66
N LEU A 169 -2.21 -2.10 12.73
CA LEU A 169 -2.48 -1.05 13.72
C LEU A 169 -3.86 -0.42 13.53
N ASP A 170 -4.29 -0.24 12.28
CA ASP A 170 -5.60 0.32 11.94
C ASP A 170 -6.76 -0.60 12.40
N ARG A 171 -6.46 -1.88 12.65
CA ARG A 171 -7.42 -2.89 13.13
C ARG A 171 -7.27 -3.21 14.62
N GLY A 172 -6.71 -2.28 15.40
CA GLY A 172 -6.51 -2.45 16.84
C GLY A 172 -5.27 -3.28 17.19
N GLY A 173 -4.37 -3.49 16.23
CA GLY A 173 -3.02 -4.00 16.49
C GLY A 173 -2.26 -3.07 17.43
N ARG A 174 -1.39 -3.65 18.25
CA ARG A 174 -0.54 -2.85 19.15
C ARG A 174 0.69 -2.40 18.41
N VAL A 175 1.11 -1.17 18.65
CA VAL A 175 2.40 -0.66 18.18
C VAL A 175 3.49 -1.55 18.78
N PRO A 176 4.30 -2.25 17.97
CA PRO A 176 5.38 -3.06 18.50
C PRO A 176 6.34 -2.15 19.28
N LEU A 177 6.84 -2.65 20.41
CA LEU A 177 7.89 -1.94 21.13
C LEU A 177 9.10 -1.78 20.20
N PRO A 178 9.89 -0.69 20.33
CA PRO A 178 11.02 -0.39 19.45
C PRO A 178 12.25 -1.28 19.73
N PHE A 179 12.05 -2.61 19.76
CA PHE A 179 13.10 -3.62 19.80
C PHE A 179 13.15 -4.37 18.46
N ASN A 180 14.36 -4.77 18.06
CA ASN A 180 14.75 -5.29 16.73
C ASN A 180 13.68 -6.08 15.95
N ASP A 181 13.55 -5.72 14.67
CA ASP A 181 12.87 -6.44 13.59
C ASP A 181 11.40 -6.82 13.80
N MET A 182 10.76 -6.36 14.88
CA MET A 182 9.32 -6.52 15.05
C MET A 182 8.55 -5.62 14.08
N LYS A 183 7.75 -6.25 13.23
CA LYS A 183 6.86 -5.58 12.29
C LYS A 183 5.46 -5.49 12.88
N GLU A 184 4.72 -4.48 12.44
CA GLU A 184 3.32 -4.27 12.83
C GLU A 184 2.43 -5.38 12.27
N GLY A 185 2.79 -5.89 11.10
CA GLY A 185 1.98 -6.80 10.32
C GLY A 185 1.05 -6.05 9.37
N VAL A 186 0.67 -6.72 8.29
CA VAL A 186 -0.13 -6.13 7.22
C VAL A 186 -1.21 -7.10 6.77
N TYR A 187 -2.41 -6.58 6.52
CA TYR A 187 -3.49 -7.29 5.85
C TYR A 187 -3.44 -6.97 4.36
N VAL A 188 -3.38 -7.99 3.53
CA VAL A 188 -3.37 -7.86 2.06
C VAL A 188 -4.56 -8.62 1.50
N MET A 189 -5.52 -7.89 0.95
CA MET A 189 -6.67 -8.45 0.26
C MET A 189 -6.31 -8.67 -1.21
N VAL A 190 -6.52 -9.88 -1.70
CA VAL A 190 -6.20 -10.30 -3.07
C VAL A 190 -7.46 -10.85 -3.71
N GLY A 191 -7.78 -10.35 -4.90
CA GLY A 191 -8.93 -10.78 -5.69
C GLY A 191 -8.49 -11.64 -6.85
N ALA A 192 -9.31 -12.62 -7.19
CA ALA A 192 -9.09 -13.56 -8.30
C ALA A 192 -10.40 -13.79 -9.08
N ASP A 193 -10.25 -14.22 -10.32
CA ASP A 193 -11.33 -14.58 -11.23
C ASP A 193 -11.84 -16.02 -11.09
N VAL A 194 -11.14 -16.86 -10.31
CA VAL A 194 -11.50 -18.27 -10.07
C VAL A 194 -11.73 -18.57 -8.58
N PRO A 195 -12.58 -19.57 -8.26
CA PRO A 195 -12.79 -20.00 -6.88
C PRO A 195 -11.49 -20.41 -6.16
N PHE A 196 -11.51 -20.35 -4.83
CA PHE A 196 -10.36 -20.74 -3.99
C PHE A 196 -9.89 -22.17 -4.27
N SER A 197 -8.57 -22.36 -4.35
CA SER A 197 -7.95 -23.67 -4.48
C SER A 197 -8.20 -24.55 -3.25
N SER A 198 -7.98 -25.86 -3.40
CA SER A 198 -8.15 -26.82 -2.30
C SER A 198 -7.29 -26.46 -1.09
N CYS A 199 -6.07 -25.95 -1.30
CA CYS A 199 -5.22 -25.51 -0.19
C CYS A 199 -5.79 -24.29 0.54
N LEU A 200 -6.24 -23.26 -0.19
CA LEU A 200 -6.79 -22.06 0.46
C LEU A 200 -8.00 -22.42 1.32
N ARG A 201 -8.85 -23.35 0.86
CA ARG A 201 -9.99 -23.85 1.64
C ARG A 201 -9.62 -24.67 2.88
N GLU A 202 -8.36 -25.07 3.05
CA GLU A 202 -7.92 -25.76 4.28
C GLU A 202 -8.09 -24.87 5.53
N VAL A 203 -8.14 -23.54 5.38
CA VAL A 203 -8.42 -22.62 6.49
C VAL A 203 -9.84 -22.77 7.04
N GLU A 204 -10.78 -23.23 6.21
CA GLU A 204 -12.17 -23.48 6.59
C GLU A 204 -12.36 -24.89 7.19
N ASN A 205 -11.31 -25.73 7.20
CA ASN A 205 -11.39 -27.07 7.78
C ASN A 205 -11.65 -26.99 9.29
N PRO A 206 -12.67 -27.69 9.83
CA PRO A 206 -12.99 -27.66 11.26
C PRO A 206 -11.81 -28.02 12.18
N GLN A 207 -10.91 -28.90 11.73
CA GLN A 207 -9.70 -29.24 12.50
C GLN A 207 -8.74 -28.06 12.58
N ASN A 208 -8.54 -27.34 11.49
CA ASN A 208 -7.68 -26.15 11.47
C ASN A 208 -8.30 -24.99 12.26
N GLN A 209 -9.62 -24.80 12.15
CA GLN A 209 -10.35 -23.83 12.97
C GLN A 209 -10.24 -24.12 14.47
N LEU A 210 -10.32 -25.41 14.86
CA LEU A 210 -10.11 -25.82 16.25
C LEU A 210 -8.68 -25.56 16.72
N ARG A 211 -7.67 -25.82 15.87
CA ARG A 211 -6.27 -25.51 16.20
C ARG A 211 -6.10 -24.01 16.42
N CYS A 212 -6.68 -23.19 15.55
CA CYS A 212 -6.65 -21.73 15.69
C CYS A 212 -7.32 -21.24 16.99
N SER A 213 -8.46 -21.82 17.39
CA SER A 213 -9.11 -21.45 18.65
C SER A 213 -8.35 -21.90 19.90
N GLN A 214 -7.43 -22.85 19.75
CA GLN A 214 -6.52 -23.33 20.79
C GLN A 214 -5.14 -22.66 20.72
N GLU A 215 -4.98 -21.58 19.94
CA GLU A 215 -3.71 -20.88 19.71
C GLU A 215 -2.60 -21.80 19.17
N MET A 216 -2.98 -22.87 18.45
CA MET A 216 -2.06 -23.78 17.79
C MET A 216 -1.97 -23.46 16.29
N GLU A 217 -0.77 -23.56 15.72
CA GLU A 217 -0.60 -23.38 14.27
C GLU A 217 -1.42 -24.41 13.49
N PRO A 218 -2.22 -24.02 12.47
CA PRO A 218 -3.01 -24.96 11.66
C PRO A 218 -2.11 -25.79 10.71
N VAL A 219 -2.62 -26.91 10.20
CA VAL A 219 -1.92 -27.70 9.17
C VAL A 219 -2.39 -27.20 7.80
N ILE A 220 -1.56 -26.40 7.12
CA ILE A 220 -1.83 -25.90 5.78
C ILE A 220 -0.77 -26.41 4.81
N THR A 221 -1.19 -27.09 3.75
CA THR A 221 -0.31 -27.80 2.81
C THR A 221 0.56 -26.84 1.98
N CYS A 222 0.01 -25.69 1.59
CA CYS A 222 0.71 -24.71 0.76
C CYS A 222 1.47 -23.63 1.54
N ASP A 223 1.45 -23.63 2.88
CA ASP A 223 2.16 -22.63 3.69
C ASP A 223 3.66 -22.55 3.37
N LYS A 224 4.29 -23.69 3.05
CA LYS A 224 5.70 -23.76 2.64
C LYS A 224 6.04 -22.90 1.41
N LYS A 225 5.04 -22.51 0.60
CA LYS A 225 5.23 -21.62 -0.56
C LYS A 225 5.43 -20.16 -0.17
N PHE A 226 5.04 -19.77 1.04
CA PHE A 226 5.17 -18.40 1.54
C PHE A 226 6.34 -18.22 2.52
N ARG A 227 6.58 -19.24 3.36
CA ARG A 227 7.49 -19.17 4.53
C ARG A 227 8.93 -18.71 4.25
N THR A 228 9.39 -18.68 3.00
CA THR A 228 10.71 -18.14 2.66
C THR A 228 10.80 -16.63 2.83
N GLN A 229 9.70 -15.90 2.66
CA GLN A 229 9.66 -14.44 2.65
C GLN A 229 8.47 -13.86 3.43
N PHE A 230 7.33 -14.57 3.47
CA PHE A 230 6.08 -14.10 4.07
C PHE A 230 5.62 -15.04 5.19
N HIS A 231 5.54 -14.51 6.40
CA HIS A 231 5.04 -15.21 7.57
C HIS A 231 3.53 -15.03 7.71
N ILE A 232 2.79 -15.84 6.96
CA ILE A 232 1.33 -15.80 6.94
C ILE A 232 0.79 -16.33 8.28
N ASP A 233 -0.22 -15.64 8.81
CA ASP A 233 -1.04 -16.12 9.92
C ASP A 233 -2.33 -16.73 9.35
N TRP A 234 -2.29 -18.04 9.13
CA TRP A 234 -3.40 -18.79 8.53
C TRP A 234 -4.67 -18.79 9.40
N CYS A 235 -4.58 -18.47 10.68
CA CYS A 235 -5.74 -18.33 11.55
C CYS A 235 -6.48 -17.00 11.37
N LYS A 236 -5.89 -16.04 10.64
CA LYS A 236 -6.48 -14.73 10.35
C LYS A 236 -6.75 -14.53 8.85
N ILE A 237 -6.77 -15.62 8.08
CA ILE A 237 -7.19 -15.56 6.68
C ILE A 237 -8.70 -15.53 6.60
N SER A 238 -9.22 -14.66 5.74
CA SER A 238 -10.65 -14.60 5.40
C SER A 238 -10.83 -14.85 3.91
N LEU A 239 -11.78 -15.71 3.56
CA LEU A 239 -12.20 -15.98 2.18
C LEU A 239 -13.60 -15.37 2.00
N VAL A 240 -13.77 -14.53 0.97
CA VAL A 240 -15.00 -13.79 0.65
C VAL A 240 -15.44 -14.09 -0.79
#